data_AF-X1V4C7-F1
#
_entry.id   AF-X1V4C7-F1
#
_cell.length_a   1.000
_cell.length_b   1.000
_cell.length_c   1.000
_cell.angle_alpha   90.00
_cell.angle_beta   90.00
_cell.angle_gamma   90.00
#
_symmetry.space_group_name_H-M   'P 1'
#
loop_
_entity.id
_entity.type
_entity.pdbx_description
1 polymer ?
#
loop_
_entity_poly.entity_id
_entity_poly.type
_entity_poly.pdbx_seq_one_letter_code
_entity_poly.pdbx_strand_id
1 'polypeptide(L)'
;AMRGRFADWFPYISGTKVICFYLREIATLGFPFELKNLDKVDIPVDIHVLRATIKLGCITGKYEGPIEEVNDAVRAYWREVCEGERFFPLQLDEPLWLLSRGGCKLSKESYCPKERMCYFAKFCRNGIFEKASGYSFIYG
;
A
#
# COMPACT_ATOMS: atom_id res chain seq x y z
N ALA A 1 1.17 -13.72 8.45
CA ALA A 1 2.59 -13.73 8.89
C ALA A 1 3.11 -15.16 8.95
N MET A 2 4.36 -15.41 8.50
CA MET A 2 5.03 -16.71 8.65
C MET A 2 5.03 -17.11 10.14
N ARG A 3 4.30 -18.19 10.48
CA ARG A 3 4.24 -18.78 11.83
C ARG A 3 4.65 -20.25 11.71
N GLY A 4 5.34 -20.78 12.72
CA GLY A 4 5.77 -22.19 12.77
C GLY A 4 7.20 -22.41 12.28
N ARG A 5 7.47 -23.62 11.76
CA ARG A 5 8.81 -24.22 11.53
C ARG A 5 9.86 -23.34 10.85
N PHE A 6 9.46 -22.36 10.04
CA PHE A 6 10.38 -21.50 9.27
C PHE A 6 10.62 -20.12 9.90
N ALA A 7 9.87 -19.75 10.95
CA ALA A 7 10.04 -18.46 11.62
C ALA A 7 11.45 -18.31 12.22
N ASP A 8 11.99 -19.40 12.79
CA ASP A 8 13.32 -19.42 13.39
C ASP A 8 14.45 -19.32 12.35
N TRP A 9 14.19 -19.75 11.11
CA TRP A 9 15.19 -19.73 10.03
C TRP A 9 15.24 -18.35 9.35
N PHE A 10 14.16 -17.58 9.45
CA PHE A 10 14.04 -16.27 8.84
C PHE A 10 13.48 -15.24 9.85
N PRO A 11 14.19 -14.99 10.96
CA PRO A 11 13.70 -14.14 12.04
C PRO A 11 13.37 -12.71 11.58
N TYR A 12 14.08 -12.23 10.56
CA TYR A 12 13.91 -10.90 9.96
C TYR A 12 12.93 -10.86 8.78
N ILE A 13 12.43 -12.00 8.31
CA ILE A 13 11.39 -12.11 7.27
C ILE A 13 10.06 -12.49 7.92
N SER A 14 9.77 -11.83 9.04
CA SER A 14 8.53 -11.98 9.79
C SER A 14 7.63 -10.76 9.57
N GLY A 15 6.31 -10.98 9.61
CA GLY A 15 5.30 -9.95 9.37
C GLY A 15 4.81 -9.86 7.91
N THR A 16 3.57 -9.42 7.75
CA THR A 16 2.84 -9.44 6.46
C THR A 16 3.50 -8.55 5.40
N LYS A 17 3.97 -7.35 5.77
CA LYS A 17 4.69 -6.48 4.84
C LYS A 17 5.95 -7.15 4.28
N VAL A 18 6.82 -7.64 5.16
CA VAL A 18 8.16 -8.10 4.77
C VAL A 18 8.05 -9.33 3.88
N ILE A 19 7.20 -10.29 4.24
CA ILE A 19 7.02 -11.49 3.41
C ILE A 19 6.45 -11.17 2.02
N CYS A 20 5.44 -10.30 1.92
CA CYS A 20 4.88 -9.90 0.63
C CYS A 20 5.95 -9.21 -0.23
N PHE A 21 6.73 -8.32 0.37
CA PHE A 21 7.83 -7.63 -0.33
C PHE A 21 8.87 -8.61 -0.88
N TYR A 22 9.34 -9.57 -0.07
CA TYR A 22 10.31 -10.56 -0.53
C TYR A 22 9.76 -11.46 -1.64
N LEU A 23 8.49 -11.88 -1.56
CA LEU A 23 7.85 -12.65 -2.63
C LEU A 23 7.78 -11.85 -3.93
N ARG A 24 7.51 -10.54 -3.85
CA ARG A 24 7.58 -9.62 -5.00
C ARG A 24 8.99 -9.58 -5.60
N GLU A 25 10.01 -9.35 -4.77
CA GLU A 25 11.41 -9.28 -5.21
C GLU A 25 11.85 -10.58 -5.90
N ILE A 26 11.54 -11.75 -5.31
CA ILE A 26 11.86 -13.05 -5.91
C ILE A 26 11.13 -13.21 -7.26
N ALA A 27 9.87 -12.81 -7.35
CA ALA A 27 9.12 -12.86 -8.60
C ALA A 27 9.70 -11.94 -9.69
N THR A 28 10.31 -10.81 -9.31
CA THR A 28 10.82 -9.80 -10.26
C THR A 28 12.28 -10.01 -10.64
N LEU A 29 13.13 -10.55 -9.75
CA LEU A 29 14.58 -10.64 -9.94
C LEU A 29 15.03 -11.74 -10.92
N GLY A 30 14.11 -12.41 -11.61
CA GLY A 30 14.45 -13.34 -12.70
C GLY A 30 15.08 -14.65 -12.24
N PHE A 31 14.68 -15.16 -11.07
CA PHE A 31 15.08 -16.48 -10.61
C PHE A 31 14.62 -17.58 -11.60
N PRO A 32 15.34 -18.71 -11.71
CA PRO A 32 15.06 -19.77 -12.69
C PRO A 32 13.81 -20.60 -12.36
N PHE A 33 13.03 -20.21 -11.34
CA PHE A 33 11.81 -20.90 -10.91
C PHE A 33 10.64 -19.92 -10.89
N GLU A 34 9.46 -20.44 -11.22
CA GLU A 34 8.22 -19.66 -11.22
C GLU A 34 7.50 -19.79 -9.87
N LEU A 35 7.14 -18.66 -9.27
CA LEU A 35 6.30 -18.63 -8.09
C LEU A 35 4.82 -18.75 -8.51
N LYS A 36 4.13 -19.73 -7.94
CA LYS A 36 2.69 -19.93 -8.15
C LYS A 36 1.88 -19.19 -7.09
N ASN A 37 0.64 -18.83 -7.45
CA ASN A 37 -0.33 -18.16 -6.58
C ASN A 37 0.09 -16.76 -6.10
N LEU A 38 0.87 -16.01 -6.90
CA LEU A 38 1.24 -14.63 -6.57
C LEU A 38 0.02 -13.70 -6.51
N ASP A 39 -1.05 -14.04 -7.22
CA ASP A 39 -2.35 -13.39 -7.17
C ASP A 39 -3.02 -13.45 -5.79
N LYS A 40 -2.65 -14.43 -4.96
CA LYS A 40 -3.16 -14.60 -3.59
C LYS A 40 -2.33 -13.84 -2.55
N VAL A 41 -1.24 -13.19 -2.97
CA VAL A 41 -0.35 -12.44 -2.09
C VAL A 41 -0.83 -10.99 -2.02
N ASP A 42 -1.08 -10.51 -0.81
CA ASP A 42 -1.43 -9.12 -0.55
C ASP A 42 -0.31 -8.17 -0.98
N ILE A 43 -0.69 -6.92 -1.31
CA ILE A 43 0.26 -5.84 -1.51
C ILE A 43 1.08 -5.56 -0.23
N PRO A 44 2.41 -5.39 -0.31
CA PRO A 44 3.24 -5.03 0.84
C PRO A 44 2.99 -3.57 1.23
N VAL A 45 2.06 -3.34 2.15
CA VAL A 45 1.75 -1.99 2.62
C VAL A 45 2.92 -1.42 3.42
N ASP A 46 3.59 -0.43 2.85
CA ASP A 46 4.52 0.46 3.53
C ASP A 46 3.98 1.90 3.59
N ILE A 47 4.78 2.84 4.10
CA ILE A 47 4.36 4.23 4.20
C ILE A 47 4.07 4.85 2.82
N HIS A 48 4.74 4.43 1.75
CA HIS A 48 4.55 4.97 0.42
C HIS A 48 3.28 4.44 -0.23
N VAL A 49 3.05 3.12 -0.16
CA VAL A 49 1.81 2.49 -0.62
C VAL A 49 0.61 3.09 0.11
N LEU A 50 0.69 3.22 1.43
CA LEU A 50 -0.35 3.85 2.25
C LEU A 50 -0.63 5.29 1.80
N ARG A 51 0.41 6.11 1.67
CA ARG A 51 0.29 7.52 1.25
C ARG A 51 -0.36 7.67 -0.13
N ALA A 52 0.10 6.89 -1.10
CA ALA A 52 -0.43 6.92 -2.45
C ALA A 52 -1.90 6.49 -2.47
N THR A 53 -2.24 5.39 -1.78
CA THR A 53 -3.62 4.89 -1.66
C THR A 53 -4.55 5.94 -1.06
N ILE A 54 -4.15 6.61 0.03
CA ILE A 54 -4.95 7.68 0.64
C ILE A 54 -5.08 8.90 -0.30
N LYS A 55 -3.99 9.35 -0.92
CA LYS A 55 -4.02 10.56 -1.77
C LYS A 55 -4.85 10.37 -3.04
N LEU A 56 -4.87 9.16 -3.59
CA LEU A 56 -5.74 8.79 -4.71
C LEU A 56 -7.21 8.64 -4.30
N GLY A 57 -7.53 8.76 -2.99
CA GLY A 57 -8.89 8.59 -2.50
C GLY A 57 -9.41 7.16 -2.59
N CYS A 58 -8.51 6.18 -2.73
CA CYS A 58 -8.84 4.75 -2.77
C CYS A 58 -9.43 4.29 -1.43
N ILE A 59 -8.85 4.79 -0.34
CA ILE A 59 -9.43 4.71 0.99
C ILE A 59 -9.67 6.14 1.48
N THR A 60 -10.80 6.36 2.12
CA THR A 60 -11.18 7.67 2.65
C THR A 60 -11.61 7.56 4.11
N GLY A 61 -11.55 8.67 4.82
CA GLY A 61 -12.27 8.94 6.07
C GLY A 61 -11.83 8.30 7.39
N LYS A 62 -12.60 8.59 8.46
CA LYS A 62 -12.24 8.55 9.91
C LYS A 62 -11.75 7.17 10.36
N TYR A 63 -10.53 7.10 10.88
CA TYR A 63 -10.02 5.89 11.50
C TYR A 63 -9.29 6.22 12.79
N GLU A 64 -9.77 5.65 13.89
CA GLU A 64 -9.14 5.68 15.21
C GLU A 64 -8.73 4.24 15.57
N GLY A 65 -7.43 3.99 15.71
CA GLY A 65 -6.93 2.66 16.04
C GLY A 65 -5.47 2.43 15.65
N PRO A 66 -4.99 1.18 15.77
CA PRO A 66 -3.67 0.78 15.32
C PRO A 66 -3.49 1.01 13.82
N ILE A 67 -2.30 1.44 13.39
CA ILE A 67 -1.98 1.60 11.96
C ILE A 67 -2.18 0.31 11.16
N GLU A 68 -2.10 -0.85 11.82
CA GLU A 68 -2.23 -2.15 11.15
C GLU A 68 -3.64 -2.40 10.60
N GLU A 69 -4.71 -1.93 11.25
CA GLU A 69 -6.05 -2.12 10.67
C GLU A 69 -6.26 -1.21 9.44
N VAL A 70 -5.57 -0.05 9.38
CA VAL A 70 -5.50 0.75 8.14
C VAL A 70 -4.74 0.00 7.06
N ASN A 71 -3.63 -0.66 7.41
CA ASN A 71 -2.89 -1.49 6.47
C ASN A 71 -3.75 -2.65 5.95
N ASP A 72 -4.56 -3.26 6.82
CA ASP A 72 -5.51 -4.31 6.43
C ASP A 72 -6.61 -3.77 5.51
N ALA A 73 -7.12 -2.57 5.77
CA ALA A 73 -8.07 -1.89 4.86
C ALA A 73 -7.45 -1.60 3.48
N VAL A 74 -6.20 -1.15 3.43
CA VAL A 74 -5.45 -0.97 2.17
C VAL A 74 -5.33 -2.30 1.42
N ARG A 75 -4.97 -3.39 2.12
CA ARG A 75 -4.85 -4.73 1.52
C ARG A 75 -6.20 -5.21 0.98
N ALA A 76 -7.26 -5.05 1.77
CA ALA A 76 -8.62 -5.44 1.37
C ALA A 76 -9.08 -4.67 0.14
N TYR A 77 -8.89 -3.34 0.11
CA TYR A 77 -9.24 -2.51 -1.04
C TYR A 77 -8.54 -2.98 -2.31
N TRP A 78 -7.21 -3.17 -2.27
CA TRP A 78 -6.48 -3.57 -3.46
C TRP A 78 -6.78 -5.01 -3.88
N ARG A 79 -7.11 -5.91 -2.95
CA ARG A 79 -7.63 -7.24 -3.27
C ARG A 79 -8.94 -7.16 -4.06
N GLU A 80 -9.89 -6.38 -3.58
CA GLU A 80 -11.19 -6.17 -4.23
C GLU A 80 -11.02 -5.55 -5.63
N VAL A 81 -10.21 -4.50 -5.75
CA VAL A 81 -9.97 -3.82 -7.04
C VAL A 81 -9.31 -4.71 -8.08
N CYS A 82 -8.46 -5.66 -7.65
CA CYS A 82 -7.78 -6.58 -8.57
C CYS A 82 -8.60 -7.85 -8.85
N GLU A 83 -9.75 -8.05 -8.21
CA GLU A 83 -10.53 -9.27 -8.38
C GLU A 83 -11.09 -9.35 -9.81
N GLY A 84 -10.74 -10.43 -10.52
CA GLY A 84 -11.13 -10.62 -11.92
C GLY A 84 -10.32 -9.81 -12.94
N GLU A 85 -9.35 -9.00 -12.49
CA GLU A 85 -8.48 -8.22 -13.35
C GLU A 85 -7.28 -9.03 -13.87
N ARG A 86 -6.60 -8.48 -14.89
CA ARG A 86 -5.37 -9.08 -15.45
C ARG A 86 -4.13 -8.85 -14.58
N PHE A 87 -4.25 -8.05 -13.53
CA PHE A 87 -3.19 -7.72 -12.61
C PHE A 87 -3.64 -8.03 -11.17
N PHE A 88 -2.67 -8.22 -10.28
CA PHE A 88 -2.92 -8.57 -8.88
C PHE A 88 -2.27 -7.58 -7.90
N PRO A 89 -2.69 -7.53 -6.63
CA PRO A 89 -2.31 -6.46 -5.70
C PRO A 89 -0.79 -6.27 -5.56
N LEU A 90 -0.03 -7.36 -5.56
CA LEU A 90 1.42 -7.33 -5.44
C LEU A 90 2.10 -6.53 -6.57
N GLN A 91 1.53 -6.50 -7.78
CA GLN A 91 2.07 -5.74 -8.92
C GLN A 91 1.86 -4.22 -8.79
N LEU A 92 0.97 -3.78 -7.89
CA LEU A 92 0.68 -2.36 -7.67
C LEU A 92 1.65 -1.71 -6.68
N ASP A 93 2.48 -2.49 -5.97
CA ASP A 93 3.48 -2.00 -5.02
C ASP A 93 4.39 -0.94 -5.65
N GLU A 94 5.10 -1.29 -6.71
CA GLU A 94 6.07 -0.41 -7.35
C GLU A 94 5.43 0.87 -7.95
N PRO A 95 4.32 0.80 -8.72
CA PRO A 95 3.63 2.00 -9.20
C PRO A 95 3.22 2.97 -8.08
N LEU A 96 2.63 2.46 -6.99
CA LEU A 96 2.20 3.28 -5.85
C LEU A 96 3.38 3.86 -5.09
N TRP A 97 4.45 3.07 -4.94
CA TRP A 97 5.67 3.52 -4.31
C TRP A 97 6.34 4.65 -5.08
N LEU A 98 6.45 4.51 -6.41
CA LEU A 98 6.98 5.53 -7.31
C LEU A 98 6.12 6.80 -7.27
N LEU A 99 4.80 6.68 -7.24
CA LEU A 99 3.89 7.82 -7.11
C LEU A 99 4.11 8.58 -5.79
N SER A 100 4.24 7.87 -4.67
CA SER A 100 4.54 8.48 -3.37
C SER A 100 5.89 9.18 -3.36
N ARG A 101 6.95 8.52 -3.86
CA ARG A 101 8.28 9.13 -4.00
C ARG A 101 8.28 10.34 -4.92
N GLY A 102 7.44 10.32 -5.95
CA GLY A 102 7.23 11.40 -6.90
C GLY A 102 6.63 12.66 -6.29
N GLY A 103 6.05 12.61 -5.10
CA GLY A 103 5.61 13.81 -4.37
C GLY A 103 4.30 13.68 -3.61
N CYS A 104 3.62 12.53 -3.65
CA CYS A 104 2.39 12.28 -2.87
C CYS A 104 2.71 12.06 -1.38
N LYS A 105 3.19 13.11 -0.71
CA LYS A 105 3.38 13.14 0.75
C LYS A 105 2.05 13.46 1.44
N LEU A 106 1.83 12.88 2.62
CA LEU A 106 0.76 13.34 3.50
C LEU A 106 1.18 14.67 4.11
N SER A 107 0.30 15.65 3.99
CA SER A 107 0.52 17.08 4.21
C SER A 107 -0.71 17.61 4.94
N LYS A 108 -0.54 18.59 5.84
CA LYS A 108 -1.70 19.29 6.43
C LYS A 108 -2.28 20.31 5.44
N GLU A 109 -1.50 20.63 4.44
CA GLU A 109 -1.85 21.47 3.31
C GLU A 109 -2.96 20.80 2.51
N SER A 110 -4.01 21.57 2.22
CA SER A 110 -5.18 21.15 1.45
C SER A 110 -4.92 20.98 -0.04
N TYR A 111 -3.72 21.32 -0.53
CA TYR A 111 -3.37 21.32 -1.95
C TYR A 111 -2.06 20.54 -2.22
N CYS A 112 -1.94 20.01 -3.44
CA CYS A 112 -0.73 19.33 -3.90
C CYS A 112 0.13 20.31 -4.73
N PRO A 113 1.41 20.55 -4.38
CA PRO A 113 2.26 21.48 -5.13
C PRO A 113 2.55 21.02 -6.56
N LYS A 114 2.35 19.72 -6.85
CA LYS A 114 2.56 19.12 -8.17
C LYS A 114 1.27 18.91 -8.95
N GLU A 115 0.12 19.37 -8.46
CA GLU A 115 -1.19 19.11 -9.06
C GLU A 115 -1.23 19.42 -10.56
N ARG A 116 -0.74 20.60 -10.97
CA ARG A 116 -0.76 21.05 -12.37
C ARG A 116 0.08 20.21 -13.33
N MET A 117 1.09 19.50 -12.82
CA MET A 117 2.03 18.72 -13.63
C MET A 117 1.93 17.21 -13.39
N CYS A 118 1.08 16.78 -12.45
CA CYS A 118 0.93 15.39 -12.09
C CYS A 118 -0.16 14.75 -12.95
N TYR A 119 0.21 13.73 -13.72
CA TYR A 119 -0.74 12.97 -14.54
C TYR A 119 -1.89 12.35 -13.73
N PHE A 120 -1.63 12.05 -12.46
CA PHE A 120 -2.60 11.45 -11.55
C PHE A 120 -3.45 12.46 -10.78
N ALA A 121 -3.22 13.77 -10.94
CA ALA A 121 -3.90 14.80 -10.16
C ALA A 121 -5.43 14.71 -10.24
N LYS A 122 -5.98 14.38 -11.41
CA LYS A 122 -7.42 14.21 -11.62
C LYS A 122 -8.06 13.08 -10.79
N PHE A 123 -7.25 12.13 -10.32
CA PHE A 123 -7.70 11.02 -9.47
C PHE A 123 -7.50 11.33 -7.98
N CYS A 124 -6.71 12.35 -7.63
CA CYS A 124 -6.48 12.71 -6.25
C CYS A 124 -7.77 13.25 -5.60
N ARG A 125 -7.99 12.87 -4.34
CA ARG A 125 -9.03 13.49 -3.49
C ARG A 125 -8.37 14.43 -2.50
N ASN A 126 -9.02 15.58 -2.24
CA ASN A 126 -8.62 16.47 -1.16
C ASN A 126 -8.93 15.79 0.17
N GLY A 127 -7.90 15.20 0.79
CA GLY A 127 -7.97 14.62 2.12
C GLY A 127 -7.02 15.34 3.07
N ILE A 128 -7.54 15.81 4.20
CA ILE A 128 -6.73 16.24 5.34
C ILE A 128 -6.32 14.98 6.09
N PHE A 129 -5.01 14.73 6.19
CA PHE A 129 -4.47 13.70 7.09
C PHE A 129 -4.06 14.39 8.38
N GLU A 130 -4.95 14.40 9.37
CA GLU A 130 -4.65 14.94 10.68
C GLU A 130 -4.16 13.83 11.59
N LYS A 131 -2.88 13.93 11.96
CA LYS A 131 -2.35 13.24 13.13
C LYS A 131 -2.92 13.96 14.36
N ALA A 132 -4.11 13.56 14.82
CA ALA A 132 -4.46 13.83 16.21
C ALA A 132 -3.53 12.98 17.09
N SER A 133 -3.70 13.03 18.40
CA SER A 133 -3.08 12.13 19.38
C SER A 133 -3.52 10.66 19.22
N GLY A 134 -3.59 10.18 17.98
CA GLY A 134 -4.39 9.11 17.42
C GLY A 134 -4.71 9.51 15.97
N TYR A 135 -4.65 8.60 15.01
CA TYR A 135 -4.97 8.94 13.62
C TYR A 135 -6.43 9.44 13.55
N SER A 136 -6.70 10.48 12.79
CA SER A 136 -8.05 10.99 12.57
C SER A 136 -8.17 11.40 11.10
N PHE A 137 -9.27 11.03 10.49
CA PHE A 137 -9.60 11.40 9.11
C PHE A 137 -11.01 11.98 9.11
N ILE A 138 -11.46 12.61 8.03
CA ILE A 138 -12.83 13.13 7.86
C ILE A 138 -13.34 12.67 6.49
N TYR A 139 -14.52 12.02 6.44
CA TYR A 139 -15.20 11.66 5.20
C TYR A 139 -15.95 12.87 4.63
N GLY A 140 -15.85 13.10 3.32
CA GLY A 140 -16.63 14.05 2.55
C GLY A 140 -16.77 13.55 1.11
#